data_AF-A0A514LGK0-F1
#
_entry.id   AF-A0A514LGK0-F1
#
_cell.length_a   1.000
_cell.length_b   1.000
_cell.length_c   1.000
_cell.angle_alpha   90.00
_cell.angle_beta   90.00
_cell.angle_gamma   90.00
#
_symmetry.space_group_name_H-M   'P 1'
#
loop_
_entity.id
_entity.type
_entity.pdbx_description
1 polymer ?
#
loop_
_entity_poly.entity_id
_entity_poly.type
_entity_poly.pdbx_seq_one_letter_code
_entity_poly.pdbx_strand_id
1 'polypeptide(L)'
;MNNGWGKRFFMDDQVDDYLHQLSDAVHSVLEDRMVGLYLSGSAVVDDYDKDVSDLDVFCIVRRPLKASDKEALAQALAHDVLPSPGAGLEFYVVMEEEARHPHSLLSYEFALLTGRNFEAKVSEEDMDEGLLMDFAMILQSGKTMAGRPKEKVFGNVPKPWLQETMKGSLREQENQIFHPFYDPYGHEAVMNACRTWCFKETGILTSKTRGMIWALQQLPDSNLIRHALRVRQGRAHDLLNHGDVRSLIHFVISKTPVKVPSAI
;
A
#
# COMPACT_ATOMS: atom_id res chain seq x y z
N MET A 1 27.14 11.49 -12.44
CA MET A 1 26.94 10.07 -12.06
C MET A 1 25.50 9.75 -12.40
N ASN A 2 25.27 8.70 -13.18
CA ASN A 2 23.99 8.38 -13.79
C ASN A 2 23.12 7.67 -12.74
N ASN A 3 22.16 8.38 -12.16
CA ASN A 3 21.26 7.83 -11.14
C ASN A 3 20.27 6.93 -11.89
N GLY A 4 20.52 5.62 -11.92
CA GLY A 4 19.76 4.60 -12.68
C GLY A 4 18.32 4.35 -12.23
N TRP A 5 17.53 5.41 -12.06
CA TRP A 5 16.11 5.42 -11.63
C TRP A 5 15.15 5.56 -12.82
N GLY A 6 15.50 4.94 -13.94
CA GLY A 6 14.70 5.01 -15.15
C GLY A 6 14.77 3.69 -15.90
N LYS A 7 14.14 2.65 -15.35
CA LYS A 7 13.74 1.50 -16.17
C LYS A 7 12.26 1.66 -16.52
N ARG A 8 11.94 1.44 -17.79
CA ARG A 8 10.56 1.35 -18.29
C ARG A 8 9.85 0.27 -17.47
N PHE A 9 8.77 0.67 -16.79
CA PHE A 9 7.79 -0.24 -16.22
C PHE A 9 7.25 -1.11 -17.36
N PHE A 10 7.54 -2.41 -17.32
CA PHE A 10 6.76 -3.40 -18.06
C PHE A 10 5.86 -4.01 -17.00
N MET A 11 4.67 -3.44 -16.84
CA MET A 11 3.61 -4.15 -16.14
C MET A 11 3.24 -5.36 -17.01
N ASP A 12 2.77 -6.45 -16.39
CA ASP A 12 2.14 -7.53 -17.13
C ASP A 12 1.01 -6.95 -17.99
N ASP A 13 0.94 -7.30 -19.28
CA ASP A 13 -0.06 -6.78 -20.21
C ASP A 13 -1.49 -6.94 -19.64
N GLN A 14 -1.72 -7.99 -18.84
CA GLN A 14 -3.00 -8.22 -18.14
C GLN A 14 -3.30 -7.18 -17.06
N VAL A 15 -2.29 -6.71 -16.32
CA VAL A 15 -2.45 -5.68 -15.29
C VAL A 15 -2.74 -4.33 -15.94
N ASP A 16 -2.01 -3.97 -16.99
CA ASP A 16 -2.28 -2.71 -17.70
C ASP A 16 -3.68 -2.73 -18.35
N ASP A 17 -4.11 -3.83 -18.98
CA ASP A 17 -5.46 -3.98 -19.53
C ASP A 17 -6.55 -3.89 -18.45
N TYR A 18 -6.33 -4.49 -17.28
CA TYR A 18 -7.24 -4.40 -16.15
C TYR A 18 -7.37 -2.96 -15.64
N LEU A 19 -6.25 -2.25 -15.47
CA LEU A 19 -6.24 -0.88 -14.96
C LEU A 19 -6.88 0.11 -15.95
N HIS A 20 -6.79 -0.14 -17.27
CA HIS A 20 -7.53 0.63 -18.26
C HIS A 20 -9.04 0.40 -18.12
N GLN A 21 -9.51 -0.85 -18.05
CA GLN A 21 -10.93 -1.16 -17.87
C GLN A 21 -11.49 -0.63 -16.55
N LEU A 22 -10.71 -0.71 -15.47
CA LEU A 22 -11.05 -0.12 -14.17
C LEU A 22 -11.20 1.40 -14.30
N SER A 23 -10.26 2.07 -14.98
CA SER A 23 -10.32 3.51 -15.18
C SER A 23 -11.57 3.93 -15.98
N ASP A 24 -11.93 3.18 -17.02
CA ASP A 24 -13.13 3.43 -17.81
C ASP A 24 -14.41 3.21 -16.98
N ALA A 25 -14.47 2.13 -16.18
CA ALA A 25 -15.59 1.84 -15.30
C ALA A 25 -15.79 2.95 -14.25
N VAL A 26 -14.72 3.38 -13.58
CA VAL A 26 -14.78 4.49 -12.61
C VAL A 26 -15.20 5.80 -13.27
N HIS A 27 -14.66 6.10 -14.45
CA HIS A 27 -15.03 7.30 -15.20
C HIS A 27 -16.51 7.29 -15.61
N SER A 28 -17.06 6.13 -15.96
CA SER A 28 -18.48 5.99 -16.33
C SER A 28 -19.45 6.30 -15.18
N VAL A 29 -19.02 6.05 -13.93
CA VAL A 29 -19.83 6.28 -12.73
C VAL A 29 -19.66 7.70 -12.18
N LEU A 30 -18.42 8.20 -12.15
CA LEU A 30 -18.10 9.47 -11.50
C LEU A 30 -18.08 10.65 -12.46
N GLU A 31 -17.92 10.40 -13.75
CA GLU A 31 -17.88 11.38 -14.83
C GLU A 31 -16.95 12.55 -14.49
N ASP A 32 -17.49 13.76 -14.42
CA ASP A 32 -16.75 14.97 -14.15
C ASP A 32 -16.25 15.02 -12.70
N ARG A 33 -16.89 14.36 -11.73
CA ARG A 33 -16.50 14.44 -10.30
C ARG A 33 -15.08 13.93 -10.03
N MET A 34 -14.56 13.07 -10.91
CA MET A 34 -13.24 12.48 -10.82
C MET A 34 -12.13 13.51 -11.11
N VAL A 35 -11.24 13.68 -10.13
CA VAL A 35 -10.02 14.48 -10.26
C VAL A 35 -8.91 13.67 -10.92
N GLY A 36 -8.81 12.40 -10.56
CA GLY A 36 -7.89 11.45 -11.17
C GLY A 36 -7.88 10.09 -10.46
N LEU A 37 -7.31 9.09 -11.13
CA LEU A 37 -7.01 7.78 -10.55
C LEU A 37 -5.50 7.57 -10.47
N TYR A 38 -5.08 6.96 -9.36
CA TYR A 38 -3.67 6.76 -9.05
C TYR A 38 -3.44 5.35 -8.55
N LEU A 39 -2.37 4.73 -9.02
CA LEU A 39 -1.90 3.43 -8.57
C LEU A 39 -0.84 3.63 -7.47
N SER A 40 -0.96 2.85 -6.40
CA SER A 40 -0.04 2.78 -5.26
C SER A 40 0.53 1.37 -5.09
N GLY A 41 1.12 1.12 -3.92
CA GLY A 41 1.45 -0.20 -3.42
C GLY A 41 2.48 -0.97 -4.23
N SER A 42 2.34 -2.31 -4.25
CA SER A 42 3.39 -3.22 -4.74
C SER A 42 3.69 -3.06 -6.24
N ALA A 43 2.69 -2.68 -7.03
CA ALA A 43 2.77 -2.48 -8.48
C ALA A 43 3.67 -1.31 -8.91
N VAL A 44 3.87 -0.31 -8.03
CA VAL A 44 4.67 0.89 -8.36
C VAL A 44 6.07 0.86 -7.76
N VAL A 45 6.45 -0.22 -7.07
CA VAL A 45 7.75 -0.39 -6.39
C VAL A 45 8.48 -1.68 -6.75
N ASP A 46 8.14 -2.29 -7.89
CA ASP A 46 8.74 -3.52 -8.42
C ASP A 46 8.66 -4.72 -7.45
N ASP A 47 7.54 -4.88 -6.72
CA ASP A 47 7.35 -5.97 -5.74
C ASP A 47 5.96 -6.64 -5.86
N TYR A 48 5.28 -6.39 -6.98
CA TYR A 48 4.00 -7.00 -7.31
C TYR A 48 4.20 -8.47 -7.68
N ASP A 49 3.38 -9.31 -7.07
CA ASP A 49 3.33 -10.74 -7.31
C ASP A 49 1.87 -11.14 -7.48
N LYS A 50 1.46 -11.49 -8.69
CA LYS A 50 0.06 -11.79 -9.02
C LYS A 50 -0.59 -12.84 -8.13
N ASP A 51 0.19 -13.74 -7.51
CA ASP A 51 -0.35 -14.82 -6.71
C ASP A 51 -0.75 -14.36 -5.30
N VAL A 52 -0.18 -13.24 -4.82
CA VAL A 52 -0.36 -12.75 -3.44
C VAL A 52 -0.60 -11.24 -3.29
N SER A 53 -0.38 -10.46 -4.35
CA SER A 53 -0.53 -9.01 -4.35
C SER A 53 -1.88 -8.60 -4.94
N ASP A 54 -2.56 -7.72 -4.24
CA ASP A 54 -3.63 -6.87 -4.74
C ASP A 54 -3.09 -5.70 -5.57
N LEU A 55 -4.03 -4.97 -6.17
CA LEU A 55 -3.79 -3.68 -6.82
C LEU A 55 -4.40 -2.57 -5.96
N ASP A 56 -3.58 -1.62 -5.53
CA ASP A 56 -3.98 -0.49 -4.70
C ASP A 56 -4.31 0.73 -5.56
N VAL A 57 -5.59 1.09 -5.65
CA VAL A 57 -6.06 2.17 -6.52
C VAL A 57 -6.79 3.26 -5.73
N PHE A 58 -6.38 4.51 -5.95
CA PHE A 58 -6.94 5.68 -5.29
C PHE A 58 -7.61 6.59 -6.31
N CYS A 59 -8.91 6.80 -6.15
CA CYS A 59 -9.70 7.74 -6.92
C CYS A 59 -9.92 9.02 -6.11
N ILE A 60 -9.45 10.15 -6.63
CA ILE A 60 -9.66 11.44 -5.98
C ILE A 60 -10.88 12.13 -6.58
N VAL A 61 -11.76 12.67 -5.74
CA VAL A 61 -13.00 13.34 -6.16
C VAL A 61 -13.11 14.75 -5.60
N ARG A 62 -13.76 15.65 -6.35
CA ARG A 62 -13.94 17.06 -5.94
C ARG A 62 -15.13 17.29 -5.00
N ARG A 63 -16.04 16.33 -4.90
CA ARG A 63 -17.31 16.41 -4.16
C ARG A 63 -17.67 15.03 -3.60
N PRO A 64 -18.36 14.97 -2.44
CA PRO A 64 -18.76 13.72 -1.81
C PRO A 64 -19.58 12.80 -2.73
N LEU A 65 -19.49 11.50 -2.48
CA LEU A 65 -20.25 10.50 -3.23
C LEU A 65 -21.70 10.42 -2.75
N LYS A 66 -22.62 10.17 -3.68
CA LYS A 66 -23.99 9.76 -3.34
C LYS A 66 -24.00 8.26 -3.08
N ALA A 67 -24.98 7.78 -2.31
CA ALA A 67 -25.21 6.34 -2.13
C ALA A 67 -25.31 5.58 -3.46
N SER A 68 -25.96 6.17 -4.48
CA SER A 68 -26.05 5.59 -5.82
C SER A 68 -24.69 5.47 -6.52
N ASP A 69 -23.76 6.39 -6.27
CA ASP A 69 -22.41 6.33 -6.84
C ASP A 69 -21.59 5.21 -6.17
N LYS A 70 -21.70 5.10 -4.83
CA LYS A 70 -21.04 4.03 -4.04
C LYS A 70 -21.53 2.65 -4.48
N GLU A 71 -22.84 2.48 -4.64
CA GLU A 71 -23.45 1.24 -5.14
C GLU A 71 -22.99 0.91 -6.56
N ALA A 72 -23.00 1.89 -7.46
CA ALA A 72 -22.55 1.70 -8.84
C ALA A 72 -21.06 1.33 -8.92
N LEU A 73 -20.20 1.96 -8.10
CA LEU A 73 -18.78 1.60 -7.99
C LEU A 73 -18.61 0.17 -7.47
N ALA A 74 -19.31 -0.21 -6.40
CA ALA A 74 -19.24 -1.55 -5.84
C ALA A 74 -19.64 -2.62 -6.87
N GLN A 75 -20.68 -2.37 -7.66
CA GLN A 75 -21.14 -3.28 -8.71
C GLN A 75 -20.16 -3.34 -9.89
N ALA A 76 -19.72 -2.19 -10.40
CA ALA A 76 -18.85 -2.11 -11.57
C ALA A 76 -17.45 -2.67 -11.32
N LEU A 77 -16.96 -2.59 -10.08
CA LEU A 77 -15.62 -3.01 -9.69
C LEU A 77 -15.58 -4.35 -8.96
N ALA A 78 -16.73 -5.00 -8.75
CA ALA A 78 -16.79 -6.33 -8.13
C ALA A 78 -15.94 -7.33 -8.93
N HIS A 79 -15.23 -8.23 -8.23
CA HIS A 79 -14.34 -9.20 -8.88
C HIS A 79 -15.04 -10.09 -9.92
N ASP A 80 -16.33 -10.42 -9.74
CA ASP A 80 -17.10 -11.21 -10.70
C ASP A 80 -17.44 -10.44 -11.99
N VAL A 81 -17.40 -9.10 -11.94
CA VAL A 81 -17.67 -8.20 -13.08
C VAL A 81 -16.37 -7.78 -13.73
N LEU A 82 -15.38 -7.39 -12.92
CA LEU A 82 -14.06 -6.97 -13.35
C LEU A 82 -12.98 -7.75 -12.57
N PRO A 83 -12.61 -8.96 -13.05
CA PRO A 83 -11.67 -9.82 -12.34
C PRO A 83 -10.27 -9.24 -12.27
N SER A 84 -9.77 -8.99 -11.05
CA SER A 84 -8.38 -8.56 -10.84
C SER A 84 -7.41 -9.66 -11.28
N PRO A 85 -6.32 -9.33 -12.01
CA PRO A 85 -5.29 -10.29 -12.39
C PRO A 85 -4.40 -10.73 -11.21
N GLY A 86 -4.52 -10.06 -10.05
CA GLY A 86 -3.81 -10.40 -8.81
C GLY A 86 -4.67 -11.11 -7.76
N ALA A 87 -4.29 -10.98 -6.50
CA ALA A 87 -5.06 -11.47 -5.35
C ALA A 87 -6.39 -10.73 -5.19
N GLY A 88 -6.43 -9.45 -5.58
CA GLY A 88 -7.62 -8.60 -5.46
C GLY A 88 -7.39 -7.16 -5.94
N LEU A 89 -8.34 -6.31 -5.57
CA LEU A 89 -8.35 -4.87 -5.73
C LEU A 89 -8.64 -4.26 -4.36
N GLU A 90 -7.82 -3.31 -3.96
CA GLU A 90 -8.07 -2.38 -2.87
C GLU A 90 -8.30 -1.00 -3.49
N PHE A 91 -9.54 -0.52 -3.44
CA PHE A 91 -9.96 0.71 -4.11
C PHE A 91 -10.51 1.72 -3.11
N TYR A 92 -9.90 2.89 -3.05
CA TYR A 92 -10.34 4.00 -2.20
C TYR A 92 -10.82 5.18 -3.02
N VAL A 93 -11.90 5.81 -2.57
CA VAL A 93 -12.32 7.14 -3.04
C VAL A 93 -12.11 8.15 -1.94
N VAL A 94 -11.34 9.20 -2.23
CA VAL A 94 -10.98 10.22 -1.25
C VAL A 94 -11.24 11.62 -1.80
N MET A 95 -11.67 12.52 -0.92
CA MET A 95 -11.86 13.92 -1.25
C MET A 95 -10.53 14.59 -1.63
N GLU A 96 -10.55 15.48 -2.63
CA GLU A 96 -9.35 16.22 -3.06
C GLU A 96 -8.71 17.02 -1.93
N GLU A 97 -9.51 17.55 -1.00
CA GLU A 97 -9.01 18.31 0.14
C GLU A 97 -8.10 17.46 1.05
N GLU A 98 -8.51 16.23 1.36
CA GLU A 98 -7.73 15.27 2.14
C GLU A 98 -6.40 14.92 1.45
N ALA A 99 -6.44 14.68 0.13
CA ALA A 99 -5.25 14.39 -0.66
C ALA A 99 -4.30 15.59 -0.76
N ARG A 100 -4.84 16.80 -0.93
CA ARG A 100 -4.07 18.04 -1.10
C ARG A 100 -3.48 18.53 0.20
N HIS A 101 -4.18 18.33 1.32
CA HIS A 101 -3.81 18.81 2.63
C HIS A 101 -3.80 17.68 3.67
N PRO A 102 -2.85 16.73 3.57
CA PRO A 102 -2.82 15.61 4.50
C PRO A 102 -2.75 16.06 5.96
N HIS A 103 -3.39 15.31 6.85
CA HIS A 103 -3.32 15.45 8.32
C HIS A 103 -3.21 14.08 8.99
N SER A 104 -3.04 14.04 10.32
CA SER A 104 -2.70 12.82 11.06
C SER A 104 -3.74 11.68 10.99
N LEU A 105 -4.97 11.97 10.60
CA LEU A 105 -6.07 11.01 10.51
C LEU A 105 -6.95 11.37 9.32
N LEU A 106 -6.73 10.72 8.18
CA LEU A 106 -7.41 11.04 6.93
C LEU A 106 -8.75 10.33 6.83
N SER A 107 -9.67 10.91 6.05
CA SER A 107 -10.97 10.30 5.74
C SER A 107 -11.06 9.79 4.30
N TYR A 108 -11.90 8.79 4.08
CA TYR A 108 -12.29 8.32 2.75
C TYR A 108 -13.81 8.27 2.60
N GLU A 109 -14.31 8.46 1.39
CA GLU A 109 -15.75 8.44 1.08
C GLU A 109 -16.27 7.02 0.88
N PHE A 110 -15.41 6.17 0.31
CA PHE A 110 -15.72 4.81 -0.06
C PHE A 110 -14.43 3.98 -0.12
N ALA A 111 -14.49 2.74 0.36
CA ALA A 111 -13.46 1.75 0.16
C ALA A 111 -14.10 0.43 -0.30
N LEU A 112 -13.47 -0.21 -1.29
CA LEU A 112 -13.83 -1.54 -1.77
C LEU A 112 -12.60 -2.42 -1.73
N LEU A 113 -12.70 -3.52 -0.97
CA LEU A 113 -11.77 -4.63 -1.02
C LEU A 113 -12.47 -5.81 -1.69
N THR A 114 -11.98 -6.26 -2.84
CA THR A 114 -12.59 -7.39 -3.59
C THR A 114 -11.52 -8.26 -4.23
N GLY A 115 -11.73 -9.57 -4.30
CA GLY A 115 -10.70 -10.48 -4.81
C GLY A 115 -11.19 -11.92 -4.90
N ARG A 116 -10.31 -12.80 -5.40
CA ARG A 116 -10.66 -14.19 -5.72
C ARG A 116 -10.96 -15.04 -4.47
N ASN A 117 -10.33 -14.72 -3.35
CA ASN A 117 -10.24 -15.61 -2.19
C ASN A 117 -11.04 -15.11 -0.98
N PHE A 118 -11.82 -14.03 -1.12
CA PHE A 118 -12.57 -13.44 -0.03
C PHE A 118 -13.81 -12.70 -0.53
N GLU A 119 -14.82 -12.57 0.33
CA GLU A 119 -16.03 -11.80 0.01
C GLU A 119 -15.71 -10.31 -0.11
N ALA A 120 -16.33 -9.65 -1.08
CA ALA A 120 -16.17 -8.21 -1.26
C ALA A 120 -16.61 -7.46 0.00
N LYS A 121 -15.74 -6.59 0.50
CA LYS A 121 -16.02 -5.71 1.63
C LYS A 121 -16.12 -4.28 1.13
N VAL A 122 -17.27 -3.67 1.39
CA VAL A 122 -17.49 -2.24 1.18
C VAL A 122 -17.47 -1.54 2.53
N SER A 123 -16.76 -0.42 2.59
CA SER A 123 -16.82 0.51 3.71
C SER A 123 -17.22 1.88 3.17
N GLU A 124 -18.19 2.51 3.82
CA GLU A 124 -18.66 3.85 3.48
C GLU A 124 -18.25 4.81 4.59
N GLU A 125 -17.56 5.90 4.21
CA GLU A 125 -17.20 7.01 5.12
C GLU A 125 -16.56 6.58 6.45
N ASP A 126 -15.23 6.51 6.48
CA ASP A 126 -14.48 6.27 7.72
C ASP A 126 -13.15 7.03 7.72
N MET A 127 -12.44 6.93 8.84
CA MET A 127 -11.09 7.46 9.00
C MET A 127 -10.06 6.34 8.99
N ASP A 128 -8.92 6.58 8.34
CA ASP A 128 -7.84 5.60 8.23
C ASP A 128 -6.47 6.31 8.23
N GLU A 129 -5.67 6.07 9.27
CA GLU A 129 -4.31 6.58 9.37
C GLU A 129 -3.38 5.97 8.30
N GLY A 130 -3.71 4.77 7.80
CA GLY A 130 -2.97 4.05 6.76
C GLY A 130 -2.85 4.83 5.46
N LEU A 131 -3.87 5.62 5.12
CA LEU A 131 -3.92 6.47 3.92
C LEU A 131 -2.73 7.42 3.80
N LEU A 132 -2.10 7.82 4.92
CA LEU A 132 -0.91 8.67 4.88
C LEU A 132 0.26 7.98 4.18
N MET A 133 0.45 6.68 4.42
CA MET A 133 1.49 5.90 3.76
C MET A 133 1.21 5.79 2.26
N ASP A 134 -0.05 5.61 1.86
CA ASP A 134 -0.44 5.53 0.46
C ASP A 134 -0.28 6.86 -0.26
N PHE A 135 -0.69 7.98 0.33
CA PHE A 135 -0.53 9.30 -0.31
C PHE A 135 0.95 9.62 -0.52
N ALA A 136 1.78 9.34 0.48
CA ALA A 136 3.23 9.49 0.35
C ALA A 136 3.81 8.54 -0.70
N MET A 137 3.33 7.29 -0.79
CA MET A 137 3.78 6.31 -1.80
C MET A 137 3.36 6.74 -3.21
N ILE A 138 2.13 7.23 -3.38
CA ILE A 138 1.63 7.75 -4.66
C ILE A 138 2.53 8.90 -5.11
N LEU A 139 2.73 9.91 -4.26
CA LEU A 139 3.54 11.07 -4.60
C LEU A 139 4.99 10.66 -4.93
N GLN A 140 5.60 9.77 -4.15
CA GLN A 140 6.97 9.31 -4.33
C GLN A 140 7.15 8.43 -5.60
N SER A 141 6.27 7.45 -5.81
CA SER A 141 6.49 6.34 -6.75
C SER A 141 5.27 5.99 -7.61
N GLY A 142 4.06 6.42 -7.24
CA GLY A 142 2.80 6.03 -7.90
C GLY A 142 2.65 6.38 -9.38
N LYS A 143 1.66 5.77 -10.04
CA LYS A 143 1.31 6.03 -11.45
C LYS A 143 0.01 6.82 -11.52
N THR A 144 -0.01 7.94 -12.26
CA THR A 144 -1.25 8.60 -12.66
C THR A 144 -1.88 7.81 -13.81
N MET A 145 -3.03 7.18 -13.56
CA MET A 145 -3.74 6.38 -14.56
C MET A 145 -4.66 7.25 -15.41
N ALA A 146 -5.37 8.19 -14.75
CA ALA A 146 -6.26 9.13 -15.39
C ALA A 146 -6.31 10.46 -14.62
N GLY A 147 -6.69 11.54 -15.29
CA GLY A 147 -6.89 12.86 -14.68
C GLY A 147 -5.60 13.66 -14.47
N ARG A 148 -5.57 14.46 -13.39
CA ARG A 148 -4.45 15.38 -13.12
C ARG A 148 -3.17 14.62 -12.71
N PRO A 149 -1.97 15.17 -13.00
CA PRO A 149 -0.73 14.63 -12.46
C PRO A 149 -0.75 14.59 -10.94
N LYS A 150 -0.23 13.50 -10.35
CA LYS A 150 -0.21 13.29 -8.89
C LYS A 150 0.44 14.43 -8.12
N GLU A 151 1.48 15.07 -8.68
CA GLU A 151 2.19 16.22 -8.08
C GLU A 151 1.34 17.49 -8.01
N LYS A 152 0.17 17.50 -8.67
CA LYS A 152 -0.81 18.61 -8.60
C LYS A 152 -1.98 18.31 -7.68
N VAL A 153 -2.10 17.08 -7.19
CA VAL A 153 -3.24 16.61 -6.40
C VAL A 153 -2.83 16.25 -4.98
N PHE A 154 -1.73 15.51 -4.81
CA PHE A 154 -1.26 15.09 -3.50
C PHE A 154 -0.33 16.14 -2.88
N GLY A 155 -0.61 16.50 -1.63
CA GLY A 155 0.28 17.29 -0.80
C GLY A 155 1.38 16.44 -0.18
N ASN A 156 2.48 17.08 0.21
CA ASN A 156 3.57 16.39 0.91
C ASN A 156 3.11 15.89 2.27
N VAL A 157 3.52 14.67 2.63
CA VAL A 157 3.23 14.10 3.95
C VAL A 157 4.43 14.30 4.88
N PRO A 158 4.26 14.95 6.05
CA PRO A 158 5.32 15.05 7.05
C PRO A 158 5.83 13.66 7.49
N LYS A 159 7.15 13.45 7.42
CA LYS A 159 7.76 12.18 7.85
C LYS A 159 7.48 11.82 9.32
N PRO A 160 7.36 12.77 10.28
CA PRO A 160 6.96 12.42 11.64
C PRO A 160 5.61 11.72 11.72
N TRP A 161 4.65 12.10 10.86
CA TRP A 161 3.35 11.42 10.80
C TRP A 161 3.50 10.03 10.19
N LEU A 162 4.20 9.89 9.06
CA LEU A 162 4.49 8.57 8.47
C LEU A 162 5.19 7.63 9.45
N GLN A 163 6.13 8.15 10.25
CA GLN A 163 6.82 7.38 11.27
C GLN A 163 5.88 6.92 12.38
N GLU A 164 4.92 7.74 12.79
CA GLU A 164 3.96 7.33 13.82
C GLU A 164 2.93 6.36 13.27
N THR A 165 2.38 6.61 12.08
CA THR A 165 1.50 5.67 11.35
C THR A 165 2.17 4.30 11.20
N MET A 166 3.43 4.26 10.75
CA MET A 166 4.17 3.00 10.61
C MET A 166 4.41 2.29 11.96
N LYS A 167 4.63 3.03 13.06
CA LYS A 167 4.71 2.41 14.38
C LYS A 167 3.36 1.89 14.85
N GLY A 168 2.27 2.63 14.61
CA GLY A 168 0.89 2.21 14.87
C GLY A 168 0.60 0.87 14.21
N SER A 169 0.85 0.79 12.90
CA SER A 169 0.72 -0.44 12.11
C SER A 169 1.54 -1.61 12.69
N LEU A 170 2.77 -1.38 13.15
CA LEU A 170 3.56 -2.43 13.80
C LEU A 170 3.00 -2.87 15.17
N ARG A 171 2.45 -1.95 15.97
CA ARG A 171 1.81 -2.27 17.26
C ARG A 171 0.54 -3.10 17.05
N GLU A 172 -0.26 -2.76 16.05
CA GLU A 172 -1.45 -3.53 15.68
C GLU A 172 -1.06 -4.91 15.19
N GLN A 173 -0.06 -5.00 14.31
CA GLN A 173 0.42 -6.24 13.75
C GLN A 173 1.05 -7.17 14.81
N GLU A 174 1.67 -6.63 15.86
CA GLU A 174 2.15 -7.44 16.99
C GLU A 174 1.03 -8.27 17.63
N ASN A 175 -0.19 -7.74 17.67
CA ASN A 175 -1.36 -8.44 18.23
C ASN A 175 -1.97 -9.47 17.26
N GLN A 176 -1.49 -9.52 16.01
CA GLN A 176 -2.04 -10.35 14.93
C GLN A 176 -0.99 -11.24 14.26
N ILE A 177 0.17 -11.44 14.89
CA ILE A 177 1.17 -12.40 14.39
C ILE A 177 0.53 -13.78 14.29
N PHE A 178 0.70 -14.45 13.15
CA PHE A 178 0.04 -15.72 12.82
C PHE A 178 -1.46 -15.63 12.58
N HIS A 179 -1.99 -14.45 12.27
CA HIS A 179 -3.36 -14.34 11.79
C HIS A 179 -3.56 -15.27 10.57
N PRO A 180 -4.54 -16.19 10.57
CA PRO A 180 -4.63 -17.25 9.55
C PRO A 180 -4.73 -16.73 8.10
N PHE A 181 -5.31 -15.56 7.93
CA PHE A 181 -5.44 -14.88 6.64
C PHE A 181 -4.29 -13.90 6.35
N TYR A 182 -4.10 -12.89 7.19
CA TYR A 182 -3.14 -11.80 6.93
C TYR A 182 -1.67 -12.14 7.19
N ASP A 183 -1.34 -13.08 8.08
CA ASP A 183 0.06 -13.42 8.34
C ASP A 183 0.23 -14.87 8.80
N PRO A 184 -0.16 -15.85 7.98
CA PRO A 184 -0.24 -17.26 8.39
C PRO A 184 1.08 -17.85 8.91
N TYR A 185 2.21 -17.22 8.57
CA TYR A 185 3.55 -17.68 8.95
C TYR A 185 4.35 -16.69 9.80
N GLY A 186 3.85 -15.47 10.07
CA GLY A 186 4.58 -14.43 10.83
C GLY A 186 5.55 -13.58 9.99
N HIS A 187 5.58 -13.79 8.68
CA HIS A 187 6.47 -13.10 7.74
C HIS A 187 6.02 -11.68 7.37
N GLU A 188 4.72 -11.37 7.38
CA GLU A 188 4.21 -10.02 7.10
C GLU A 188 4.64 -9.05 8.21
N ALA A 189 4.65 -9.51 9.45
CA ALA A 189 5.18 -8.76 10.59
C ALA A 189 6.66 -8.40 10.41
N VAL A 190 7.48 -9.37 9.96
CA VAL A 190 8.90 -9.14 9.68
C VAL A 190 9.09 -8.19 8.50
N MET A 191 8.30 -8.35 7.44
CA MET A 191 8.32 -7.50 6.25
C MET A 191 8.03 -6.04 6.56
N ASN A 192 6.94 -5.79 7.27
CA ASN A 192 6.56 -4.43 7.67
C ASN A 192 7.59 -3.85 8.65
N ALA A 193 8.10 -4.63 9.61
CA ALA A 193 9.15 -4.15 10.52
C ALA A 193 10.42 -3.74 9.76
N CYS A 194 10.87 -4.56 8.80
CA CYS A 194 12.05 -4.25 7.98
C CYS A 194 11.84 -3.01 7.09
N ARG A 195 10.66 -2.87 6.46
CA ARG A 195 10.30 -1.69 5.66
C ARG A 195 10.25 -0.42 6.50
N THR A 196 9.64 -0.48 7.68
CA THR A 196 9.60 0.64 8.64
C THR A 196 10.99 1.01 9.12
N TRP A 197 11.85 0.03 9.39
CA TRP A 197 13.23 0.29 9.76
C TRP A 197 14.01 0.98 8.63
N CYS A 198 13.88 0.48 7.40
CA CYS A 198 14.48 1.10 6.22
C CYS A 198 14.04 2.57 6.07
N PHE A 199 12.74 2.84 6.24
CA PHE A 199 12.20 4.20 6.18
C PHE A 199 12.77 5.12 7.28
N LYS A 200 12.90 4.63 8.52
CA LYS A 200 13.49 5.40 9.63
C LYS A 200 14.94 5.83 9.38
N GLU A 201 15.68 5.03 8.61
CA GLU A 201 17.10 5.27 8.33
C GLU A 201 17.30 6.10 7.04
N THR A 202 16.53 5.81 5.99
CA THR A 202 16.74 6.37 4.65
C THR A 202 15.77 7.50 4.32
N GLY A 203 14.61 7.54 4.99
CA GLY A 203 13.52 8.42 4.66
C GLY A 203 12.84 8.12 3.32
N ILE A 204 13.07 6.93 2.74
CA ILE A 204 12.51 6.47 1.46
C ILE A 204 11.48 5.38 1.74
N LEU A 205 10.29 5.50 1.18
CA LEU A 205 9.30 4.43 1.19
C LEU A 205 9.73 3.34 0.19
N THR A 206 9.92 2.13 0.69
CA THR A 206 10.37 0.98 -0.12
C THR A 206 9.32 -0.11 -0.12
N SER A 207 9.46 -1.08 -1.02
CA SER A 207 8.64 -2.29 -0.98
C SER A 207 8.97 -3.15 0.25
N LYS A 208 8.10 -4.12 0.58
CA LYS A 208 8.32 -5.07 1.68
C LYS A 208 9.60 -5.90 1.45
N THR A 209 9.77 -6.43 0.25
CA THR A 209 10.96 -7.20 -0.13
C THR A 209 12.23 -6.36 -0.09
N ARG A 210 12.20 -5.14 -0.64
CA ARG A 210 13.36 -4.23 -0.61
C ARG A 210 13.72 -3.81 0.82
N GLY A 211 12.73 -3.60 1.69
CA GLY A 211 12.93 -3.35 3.11
C GLY A 211 13.68 -4.49 3.80
N MET A 212 13.29 -5.75 3.53
CA MET A 212 14.00 -6.92 4.07
C MET A 212 15.41 -7.07 3.51
N ILE A 213 15.62 -6.86 2.21
CA ILE A 213 16.96 -6.92 1.59
C ILE A 213 17.88 -5.87 2.21
N TRP A 214 17.38 -4.65 2.40
CA TRP A 214 18.13 -3.59 3.08
C TRP A 214 18.41 -3.98 4.55
N ALA A 215 17.44 -4.54 5.27
CA ALA A 215 17.62 -4.95 6.66
C ALA A 215 18.67 -6.07 6.81
N LEU A 216 18.78 -6.98 5.85
CA LEU A 216 19.86 -7.99 5.80
C LEU A 216 21.24 -7.38 5.57
N GLN A 217 21.36 -6.19 4.97
CA GLN A 217 22.65 -5.50 4.91
C GLN A 217 23.06 -4.96 6.28
N GLN A 218 22.09 -4.63 7.13
CA GLN A 218 22.32 -4.15 8.50
C GLN A 218 22.51 -5.30 9.50
N LEU A 219 21.80 -6.42 9.32
CA LEU A 219 21.90 -7.65 10.11
C LEU A 219 22.14 -8.85 9.20
N PRO A 220 23.37 -9.04 8.67
CA PRO A 220 23.68 -10.10 7.73
C PRO A 220 23.30 -11.48 8.23
N ASP A 221 23.50 -11.76 9.51
CA ASP A 221 23.28 -13.08 10.13
C ASP A 221 21.85 -13.34 10.62
N SER A 222 20.90 -12.46 10.31
CA SER A 222 19.51 -12.63 10.72
C SER A 222 18.83 -13.81 10.02
N ASN A 223 18.74 -14.95 10.70
CA ASN A 223 17.98 -16.10 10.23
C ASN A 223 16.48 -15.78 10.11
N LEU A 224 15.95 -14.92 10.98
CA LEU A 224 14.55 -14.49 10.95
C LEU A 224 14.20 -13.80 9.62
N ILE A 225 14.98 -12.80 9.20
CA ILE A 225 14.69 -12.05 7.97
C ILE A 225 14.89 -12.95 6.73
N ARG A 226 15.92 -13.80 6.73
CA ARG A 226 16.11 -14.79 5.65
C ARG A 226 14.95 -15.79 5.57
N HIS A 227 14.39 -16.19 6.71
CA HIS A 227 13.22 -17.07 6.74
C HIS A 227 11.97 -16.37 6.21
N ALA A 228 11.69 -15.15 6.67
CA ALA A 228 10.58 -14.33 6.14
C ALA A 228 10.66 -14.17 4.60
N LEU A 229 11.85 -13.89 4.07
CA LEU A 229 12.08 -13.81 2.63
C LEU A 229 11.79 -15.13 1.91
N ARG A 230 12.18 -16.27 2.48
CA ARG A 230 11.85 -17.59 1.89
C ARG A 230 10.35 -17.85 1.88
N VAL A 231 9.64 -17.47 2.94
CA VAL A 231 8.17 -17.57 2.97
C VAL A 231 7.54 -16.69 1.90
N ARG A 232 7.93 -15.40 1.81
CA ARG A 232 7.44 -14.47 0.79
C ARG A 232 7.67 -14.97 -0.64
N GLN A 233 8.75 -15.74 -0.86
CA GLN A 233 9.11 -16.35 -2.16
C GLN A 233 8.43 -17.70 -2.42
N GLY A 234 7.55 -18.18 -1.53
CA GLY A 234 6.93 -19.51 -1.63
C GLY A 234 7.93 -20.66 -1.48
N ARG A 235 9.09 -20.43 -0.85
CA ARG A 235 10.15 -21.42 -0.64
C ARG A 235 10.14 -22.03 0.78
N ALA A 236 9.26 -21.54 1.64
CA ALA A 236 9.06 -22.00 3.00
C ALA A 236 7.59 -21.78 3.40
N HIS A 237 7.05 -22.67 4.23
CA HIS A 237 5.63 -22.68 4.65
C HIS A 237 5.49 -23.06 6.14
N ASP A 238 6.51 -22.72 6.92
CA ASP A 238 6.60 -22.99 8.36
C ASP A 238 6.59 -21.67 9.15
N LEU A 239 6.08 -21.76 10.38
CA LEU A 239 5.95 -20.60 11.26
C LEU A 239 7.32 -20.02 11.61
N LEU A 240 7.45 -18.70 11.56
CA LEU A 240 8.58 -17.99 12.13
C LEU A 240 8.56 -18.07 13.66
N ASN A 241 9.69 -17.84 14.31
CA ASN A 241 9.74 -17.79 15.77
C ASN A 241 9.04 -16.52 16.29
N HIS A 242 7.94 -16.70 17.03
CA HIS A 242 7.14 -15.60 17.57
C HIS A 242 7.96 -14.59 18.41
N GLY A 243 8.85 -15.09 19.27
CA GLY A 243 9.68 -14.25 20.13
C GLY A 243 10.66 -13.38 19.35
N ASP A 244 11.25 -13.95 18.30
CA ASP A 244 12.16 -13.23 17.41
C ASP A 244 11.42 -12.16 16.59
N VAL A 245 10.21 -12.48 16.08
CA VAL A 245 9.35 -11.50 15.37
C VAL A 245 9.02 -10.32 16.28
N ARG A 246 8.56 -10.57 17.51
CA ARG A 246 8.25 -9.52 18.49
C ARG A 246 9.47 -8.68 18.85
N SER A 247 10.62 -9.34 19.04
CA SER A 247 11.87 -8.66 19.35
C SER A 247 12.30 -7.72 18.22
N LEU A 248 12.13 -8.11 16.96
CA LEU A 248 12.37 -7.25 15.80
C LEU A 248 11.41 -6.05 15.79
N ILE A 249 10.11 -6.28 15.99
CA ILE A 249 9.11 -5.19 16.07
C ILE A 249 9.51 -4.16 17.13
N HIS A 250 9.83 -4.60 18.35
CA HIS A 250 10.20 -3.72 19.46
C HIS A 250 11.51 -2.99 19.20
N PHE A 251 12.50 -3.66 18.62
CA PHE A 251 13.73 -3.01 18.16
C PHE A 251 13.43 -1.89 17.17
N VAL A 252 12.59 -2.13 16.16
CA VAL A 252 12.25 -1.11 15.16
C VAL A 252 11.44 0.03 15.76
N ILE A 253 10.46 -0.24 16.63
CA ILE A 253 9.64 0.80 17.29
C ILE A 253 10.52 1.73 18.13
N SER A 254 11.41 1.16 18.96
CA SER A 254 12.28 1.92 19.88
C SER A 254 13.39 2.71 19.19
N LYS A 255 13.71 2.38 17.93
CA LYS A 255 14.77 3.03 17.18
C LYS A 255 14.42 4.47 16.80
N THR A 256 15.31 5.40 17.14
CA THR A 256 15.22 6.81 16.74
C THR A 256 15.59 6.96 15.25
N PRO A 257 14.83 7.74 14.46
CA PRO A 257 15.17 8.03 13.06
C PRO A 257 16.50 8.77 12.93
N VAL A 258 17.22 8.54 11.83
CA VAL A 258 18.36 9.39 11.43
C VAL A 258 17.83 10.69 10.82
N LYS A 259 18.57 11.80 10.96
CA LYS A 259 18.18 13.10 10.39
C LYS A 259 18.10 13.00 8.86
N VAL A 260 16.89 12.86 8.35
CA VAL A 260 16.50 12.89 6.93
C VAL A 260 15.63 14.13 6.66
N PRO A 261 15.41 14.56 5.40
CA PRO A 261 14.50 15.67 5.08
C PRO A 261 13.10 15.47 5.69
N SER A 262 12.41 16.54 6.09
CA SER A 262 11.24 16.47 6.98
C SER A 262 9.93 15.96 6.36
N ALA A 263 9.82 15.89 5.04
CA ALA A 263 8.61 15.46 4.33
C ALA A 263 8.95 14.64 3.08
N ILE A 264 7.95 13.90 2.57
CA ILE A 264 7.93 13.26 1.25
C ILE A 264 6.90 13.99 0.40
#